data_AF-A0AB37X301-F1
#
_entry.id   AF-A0AB37X301-F1
#
_cell.length_a   1.000
_cell.length_b   1.000
_cell.length_c   1.000
_cell.angle_alpha   90.00
_cell.angle_beta   90.00
_cell.angle_gamma   90.00
#
_symmetry.space_group_name_H-M   'P 1'
#
loop_
_entity.id
_entity.type
_entity.pdbx_description
1 polymer ?
#
loop_
_entity_poly.entity_id
_entity_poly.type
_entity_poly.pdbx_seq_one_letter_code
_entity_poly.pdbx_strand_id
1 'polypeptide(L)'
;MTHHPGLLRTVPLQGETTSSLICRIAGRYGLEATALRSCWKWRSHQPRHDGGGRRADAEVLLNTAGRQLLAGLCGVEEGVLGRALPSWGREDARLPTADVGEPVAAWRTGGAVAGPVAFGCRLCTARRTGTAGRAVLYAPRWNRVCVQHGRWLLDADADQPHEHLDVRSLPEVVAAQRRWVGMARRAVRAGAEPERVFALAYAVVARWWEQAYTWERETIWPQRLHQVAGGDAGGDLERWRIVGRDAVVFPEVVAVADALLDPGMAELVWMDSGAGRPRALPADGVFCRRLGEQVGRPWLGPLAAADHGGPLIAWMGSVIRLRRGAGGPPGYDNDPWWLRREHQPVTMAGQLRVLGKEKKAPGSGTMWRAVVPAEQRMRIGSLIGSAEEQLLQLRGVQSGSTAEVARLLLQGLGRSAGLVEAAWKRTAVAAVNGGVPLEEVARWADLSPGTLRSMLTAGGQEEDG
;
A
#
# COMPACT_ATOMS: atom_id res chain seq x y z
N MET A 1 11.56 -33.67 -27.17
CA MET A 1 11.77 -34.49 -25.97
C MET A 1 10.45 -35.17 -25.64
N THR A 2 10.40 -36.50 -25.59
CA THR A 2 9.19 -37.25 -25.23
C THR A 2 8.88 -37.00 -23.75
N HIS A 3 7.72 -36.38 -23.46
CA HIS A 3 7.30 -36.05 -22.11
C HIS A 3 6.96 -37.33 -21.34
N HIS A 4 7.80 -37.69 -20.38
CA HIS A 4 7.51 -38.79 -19.46
C HIS A 4 6.59 -38.28 -18.35
N PRO A 5 5.50 -39.00 -18.03
CA PRO A 5 4.63 -38.62 -16.91
C PRO A 5 5.42 -38.58 -15.61
N GLY A 6 5.12 -37.60 -14.76
CA GLY A 6 5.76 -37.44 -13.46
C GLY A 6 5.52 -38.65 -12.57
N LEU A 7 6.60 -39.17 -11.98
CA LEU A 7 6.56 -40.33 -11.08
C LEU A 7 5.91 -40.01 -9.72
N LEU A 8 5.91 -38.73 -9.32
CA LEU A 8 5.40 -38.29 -8.01
C LEU A 8 4.21 -37.34 -8.18
N ARG A 9 3.05 -37.78 -7.67
CA ARG A 9 1.84 -36.96 -7.66
C ARG A 9 1.97 -35.78 -6.71
N THR A 10 1.88 -34.55 -7.24
CA THR A 10 1.91 -33.30 -6.47
C THR A 10 0.63 -32.51 -6.70
N VAL A 11 -0.27 -32.54 -5.72
CA VAL A 11 -1.58 -31.89 -5.81
C VAL A 11 -1.47 -30.38 -5.50
N PRO A 12 -2.07 -29.49 -6.31
CA PRO A 12 -2.10 -28.06 -6.03
C PRO A 12 -2.93 -27.74 -4.77
N LEU A 13 -2.60 -26.66 -4.07
CA LEU A 13 -3.47 -26.09 -3.06
C LEU A 13 -4.50 -25.17 -3.73
N GLN A 14 -5.69 -25.06 -3.13
CA GLN A 14 -6.72 -24.15 -3.64
C GLN A 14 -6.23 -22.70 -3.57
N GLY A 15 -6.26 -21.99 -4.70
CA GLY A 15 -5.79 -20.62 -4.83
C GLY A 15 -4.27 -20.50 -4.94
N GLU A 16 -3.53 -21.59 -5.12
CA GLU A 16 -2.07 -21.54 -5.20
C GLU A 16 -1.57 -20.81 -6.45
N THR A 17 -0.46 -20.09 -6.33
CA THR A 17 0.22 -19.53 -7.49
C THR A 17 0.91 -20.64 -8.29
N THR A 18 0.91 -20.52 -9.61
CA THR A 18 1.61 -21.48 -10.49
C THR A 18 3.10 -21.54 -10.13
N SER A 19 3.71 -20.41 -9.77
CA SER A 19 5.10 -20.37 -9.27
C SER A 19 5.32 -21.18 -7.99
N SER A 20 4.41 -21.09 -7.02
CA SER A 20 4.46 -21.87 -5.76
C SER A 20 4.39 -23.36 -6.04
N LEU A 21 3.48 -23.78 -6.92
CA LEU A 21 3.33 -25.17 -7.30
C LEU A 21 4.62 -25.71 -7.95
N ILE A 22 5.23 -24.97 -8.89
CA ILE A 22 6.51 -25.35 -9.51
C ILE A 22 7.60 -25.56 -8.45
N CYS A 23 7.74 -24.65 -7.48
CA CYS A 23 8.70 -24.80 -6.39
C CYS A 23 8.45 -26.06 -5.55
N ARG A 24 7.19 -26.37 -5.26
CA ARG A 24 6.82 -27.57 -4.50
C ARG A 24 7.06 -28.87 -5.27
N ILE A 25 6.80 -28.89 -6.57
CA ILE A 25 7.12 -30.02 -7.45
C ILE A 25 8.63 -30.25 -7.42
N ALA A 26 9.43 -29.19 -7.60
CA ALA A 26 10.89 -29.29 -7.58
C ALA A 26 11.37 -29.91 -6.26
N GLY A 27 10.89 -29.38 -5.12
CA GLY A 27 11.20 -29.95 -3.81
C GLY A 27 10.74 -31.42 -3.64
N ARG A 28 9.63 -31.82 -4.28
CA ARG A 28 9.16 -33.21 -4.23
C ARG A 28 10.07 -34.17 -5.02
N TYR A 29 10.69 -33.70 -6.09
CA TYR A 29 11.70 -34.43 -6.86
C TYR A 29 13.12 -34.26 -6.31
N GLY A 30 13.32 -33.55 -5.18
CA GLY A 30 14.65 -33.24 -4.64
C GLY A 30 15.48 -32.30 -5.53
N LEU A 31 14.82 -31.52 -6.38
CA LEU A 31 15.44 -30.59 -7.33
C LEU A 31 15.34 -29.15 -6.83
N GLU A 32 16.32 -28.35 -7.24
CA GLU A 32 16.22 -26.90 -7.16
C GLU A 32 15.15 -26.37 -8.11
N ALA A 33 14.42 -25.33 -7.69
CA ALA A 33 13.37 -24.73 -8.52
C ALA A 33 13.92 -24.15 -9.84
N THR A 34 15.20 -23.77 -9.91
CA THR A 34 15.86 -23.37 -11.16
C THR A 34 15.98 -24.52 -12.15
N ALA A 35 16.27 -25.73 -11.67
CA ALA A 35 16.39 -26.92 -12.51
C ALA A 35 15.04 -27.29 -13.12
N LEU A 36 13.96 -27.27 -12.34
CA LEU A 36 12.62 -27.53 -12.90
C LEU A 36 12.19 -26.43 -13.88
N ARG A 37 12.53 -25.16 -13.59
CA ARG A 37 12.18 -24.03 -14.45
C ARG A 37 12.88 -24.05 -15.82
N SER A 38 13.98 -24.80 -15.99
CA SER A 38 14.65 -24.92 -17.29
C SER A 38 13.82 -25.69 -18.32
N CYS A 39 12.77 -26.40 -17.88
CA CYS A 39 11.83 -27.08 -18.76
C CYS A 39 10.93 -26.12 -19.57
N TRP A 40 10.95 -24.82 -19.29
CA TRP A 40 10.22 -23.79 -20.05
C TRP A 40 11.18 -22.79 -20.70
N LYS A 41 10.78 -22.30 -21.87
CA LYS A 41 11.37 -21.13 -22.53
C LYS A 41 10.78 -19.85 -21.96
N TRP A 42 11.63 -19.00 -21.40
CA TRP A 42 11.19 -17.79 -20.68
C TRP A 42 11.15 -16.54 -21.57
N ARG A 43 10.01 -15.84 -21.58
CA ARG A 43 9.79 -14.60 -22.37
C ARG A 43 9.99 -13.31 -21.55
N SER A 44 10.32 -13.45 -20.28
CA SER A 44 10.55 -12.33 -19.36
C SER A 44 11.38 -12.79 -18.17
N HIS A 45 11.88 -11.84 -17.39
CA HIS A 45 12.67 -12.09 -16.19
C HIS A 45 11.78 -12.14 -14.94
N GLN A 46 12.21 -12.91 -13.94
CA GLN A 46 11.52 -12.98 -12.66
C GLN A 46 11.51 -11.58 -11.99
N PRO A 47 10.34 -11.10 -11.52
CA PRO A 47 10.23 -9.82 -10.83
C PRO A 47 11.06 -9.80 -9.55
N ARG A 48 11.70 -8.66 -9.29
CA ARG A 48 12.55 -8.44 -8.13
C ARG A 48 12.07 -7.23 -7.33
N HIS A 49 12.39 -7.21 -6.05
CA HIS A 49 12.30 -6.00 -5.24
C HIS A 49 13.38 -5.01 -5.69
N ASP A 50 13.24 -3.73 -5.34
CA ASP A 50 14.21 -2.68 -5.70
C ASP A 50 15.62 -3.00 -5.16
N GLY A 51 15.71 -3.76 -4.06
CA GLY A 51 16.97 -4.28 -3.51
C GLY A 51 17.54 -5.51 -4.24
N GLY A 52 16.97 -5.91 -5.38
CA GLY A 52 17.44 -7.05 -6.20
C GLY A 52 16.99 -8.44 -5.73
N GLY A 53 16.36 -8.53 -4.54
CA GLY A 53 15.79 -9.77 -4.00
C GLY A 53 14.63 -10.31 -4.83
N ARG A 54 14.45 -11.64 -4.86
CA ARG A 54 13.33 -12.27 -5.59
C ARG A 54 12.01 -11.99 -4.88
N ARG A 55 10.99 -11.63 -5.65
CA ARG A 55 9.64 -11.44 -5.11
C ARG A 55 8.96 -12.77 -4.82
N ALA A 56 8.37 -12.91 -3.63
CA ALA A 56 7.61 -14.11 -3.27
C ALA A 56 6.24 -14.15 -3.96
N ASP A 57 5.65 -13.00 -4.31
CA ASP A 57 4.42 -12.87 -5.11
C ASP A 57 4.66 -13.02 -6.63
N ALA A 58 5.85 -13.42 -7.07
CA ALA A 58 6.10 -13.68 -8.49
C ALA A 58 5.19 -14.82 -8.97
N GLU A 59 4.54 -14.61 -10.10
CA GLU A 59 3.65 -15.57 -10.74
C GLU A 59 4.14 -15.95 -12.13
N VAL A 60 3.86 -17.19 -12.53
CA VAL A 60 4.16 -17.75 -13.84
C VAL A 60 2.88 -17.93 -14.63
N LEU A 61 2.83 -17.35 -15.83
CA LEU A 61 1.81 -17.63 -16.83
C LEU A 61 2.39 -18.57 -17.87
N LEU A 62 1.58 -19.54 -18.32
CA LEU A 62 1.99 -20.64 -19.19
C LEU A 62 1.14 -20.66 -20.45
N ASN A 63 1.77 -20.88 -21.60
CA ASN A 63 1.06 -21.26 -22.82
C ASN A 63 0.49 -22.69 -22.70
N THR A 64 -0.29 -23.12 -23.69
CA THR A 64 -0.92 -24.45 -23.68
C THR A 64 0.07 -25.60 -23.50
N ALA A 65 1.19 -25.62 -24.24
CA ALA A 65 2.22 -26.64 -24.09
C ALA A 65 2.90 -26.60 -22.71
N GLY A 66 3.13 -25.40 -22.15
CA GLY A 66 3.68 -25.21 -20.82
C GLY A 66 2.76 -25.74 -19.72
N ARG A 67 1.45 -25.62 -19.89
CA ARG A 67 0.42 -26.18 -18.99
C ARG A 67 0.37 -27.70 -19.06
N GLN A 68 0.39 -28.27 -20.26
CA GLN A 68 0.47 -29.72 -20.47
C GLN A 68 1.71 -30.32 -19.81
N LEU A 69 2.87 -29.67 -19.97
CA LEU A 69 4.11 -30.05 -19.29
C LEU A 69 3.95 -29.99 -17.77
N LEU A 70 3.40 -28.90 -17.22
CA LEU A 70 3.21 -28.77 -15.77
C LEU A 70 2.27 -29.87 -15.23
N ALA A 71 1.17 -30.15 -15.93
CA ALA A 71 0.24 -31.22 -15.58
C ALA A 71 0.92 -32.60 -15.56
N GLY A 72 1.75 -32.88 -16.57
CA GLY A 72 2.59 -34.07 -16.64
C GLY A 72 3.55 -34.19 -15.45
N LEU A 73 4.28 -33.12 -15.13
CA LEU A 73 5.23 -33.08 -14.00
C LEU A 73 4.53 -33.26 -12.64
N CYS A 74 3.30 -32.74 -12.50
CA CYS A 74 2.48 -32.91 -11.31
C CYS A 74 1.89 -34.31 -11.16
N GLY A 75 1.71 -35.04 -12.26
CA GLY A 75 0.84 -36.23 -12.29
C GLY A 75 -0.62 -35.90 -11.95
N VAL A 76 -1.11 -34.74 -12.39
CA VAL A 76 -2.46 -34.23 -12.10
C VAL A 76 -3.10 -33.70 -13.38
N GLU A 77 -4.37 -34.02 -13.59
CA GLU A 77 -5.12 -33.57 -14.77
C GLU A 77 -5.28 -32.04 -14.83
N GLU A 78 -5.27 -31.49 -16.04
CA GLU A 78 -5.41 -30.04 -16.27
C GLU A 78 -6.71 -29.47 -15.68
N GLY A 79 -7.81 -30.24 -15.69
CA GLY A 79 -9.08 -29.79 -15.11
C GLY A 79 -9.00 -29.55 -13.60
N VAL A 80 -8.18 -30.31 -12.88
CA VAL A 80 -7.93 -30.10 -11.44
C VAL A 80 -7.07 -28.85 -11.24
N LEU A 81 -6.03 -28.68 -12.07
CA LEU A 81 -5.16 -27.50 -12.03
C LEU A 81 -5.93 -26.23 -12.35
N GLY A 82 -6.81 -26.25 -13.36
CA GLY A 82 -7.66 -25.11 -13.73
C GLY A 82 -8.64 -24.67 -12.65
N ARG A 83 -9.09 -25.60 -11.78
CA ARG A 83 -9.94 -25.25 -10.62
C ARG A 83 -9.13 -24.73 -9.43
N ALA A 84 -7.90 -25.20 -9.27
CA ALA A 84 -7.06 -24.89 -8.12
C ALA A 84 -6.22 -23.62 -8.32
N LEU A 85 -5.71 -23.37 -9.53
CA LEU A 85 -4.76 -22.31 -9.85
C LEU A 85 -5.45 -21.14 -10.57
N PRO A 86 -5.62 -19.97 -9.92
CA PRO A 86 -6.30 -18.82 -10.52
C PRO A 86 -5.62 -18.26 -11.78
N SER A 87 -4.34 -18.55 -11.98
CA SER A 87 -3.56 -18.11 -13.15
C SER A 87 -3.59 -19.09 -14.33
N TRP A 88 -4.17 -20.29 -14.18
CA TRP A 88 -4.06 -21.38 -15.17
C TRP A 88 -4.51 -20.97 -16.58
N GLY A 89 -5.67 -20.33 -16.70
CA GLY A 89 -6.22 -19.90 -17.99
C GLY A 89 -5.92 -18.46 -18.37
N ARG A 90 -5.01 -17.76 -17.68
CA ARG A 90 -4.76 -16.34 -17.93
C ARG A 90 -3.86 -16.17 -19.15
N GLU A 91 -4.36 -15.39 -20.11
CA GLU A 91 -3.62 -15.01 -21.30
C GLU A 91 -2.61 -13.90 -21.00
N ASP A 92 -1.58 -13.81 -21.84
CA ASP A 92 -0.54 -12.80 -21.73
C ASP A 92 -0.01 -12.45 -23.11
N ALA A 93 0.11 -11.15 -23.41
CA ALA A 93 0.60 -10.70 -24.72
C ALA A 93 2.03 -11.18 -25.06
N ARG A 94 2.82 -11.62 -24.07
CA ARG A 94 4.18 -12.16 -24.29
C ARG A 94 4.16 -13.67 -24.58
N LEU A 95 3.01 -14.32 -24.45
CA LEU A 95 2.84 -15.74 -24.73
C LEU A 95 2.22 -15.90 -26.13
N PRO A 96 2.78 -16.78 -26.97
CA PRO A 96 2.18 -17.07 -28.28
C PRO A 96 0.81 -17.73 -28.10
N THR A 97 -0.17 -17.28 -28.89
CA THR A 97 -1.56 -17.75 -28.87
C THR A 97 -1.72 -19.12 -29.52
N ALA A 98 -0.88 -19.44 -30.51
CA ALA A 98 -0.84 -20.73 -31.16
C ALA A 98 0.57 -20.99 -31.67
N ASP A 99 1.31 -21.87 -30.99
CA ASP A 99 2.35 -22.64 -31.67
C ASP A 99 2.47 -24.00 -31.01
N VAL A 100 2.39 -25.02 -31.86
CA VAL A 100 2.43 -26.44 -31.49
C VAL A 100 3.87 -26.80 -31.15
N GLY A 101 4.16 -26.98 -29.87
CA GLY A 101 5.27 -27.84 -29.43
C GLY A 101 6.10 -27.31 -28.26
N GLU A 102 6.40 -26.01 -28.19
CA GLU A 102 7.34 -25.51 -27.17
C GLU A 102 6.64 -25.04 -25.88
N PRO A 103 7.06 -25.55 -24.70
CA PRO A 103 6.58 -25.04 -23.41
C PRO A 103 7.18 -23.66 -23.14
N VAL A 104 6.33 -22.62 -23.14
CA VAL A 104 6.72 -21.22 -22.95
C VAL A 104 6.10 -20.67 -21.67
N ALA A 105 6.89 -19.88 -20.94
CA ALA A 105 6.48 -19.24 -19.69
C ALA A 105 6.81 -17.74 -19.68
N ALA A 106 5.96 -16.97 -19.01
CA ALA A 106 6.17 -15.55 -18.75
C ALA A 106 5.96 -15.24 -17.27
N TRP A 107 6.81 -14.38 -16.74
CA TRP A 107 6.67 -13.90 -15.37
C TRP A 107 5.73 -12.71 -15.29
N ARG A 108 4.97 -12.65 -14.20
CA ARG A 108 4.18 -11.50 -13.75
C ARG A 108 4.25 -11.37 -12.23
N THR A 109 3.72 -10.28 -11.70
CA THR A 109 3.40 -10.18 -10.27
C THR A 109 1.99 -10.72 -10.06
N GLY A 110 1.77 -11.53 -9.02
CA GLY A 110 0.47 -12.15 -8.81
C GLY A 110 -0.66 -11.13 -8.65
N GLY A 111 -0.37 -9.99 -8.00
CA GLY A 111 -1.28 -8.85 -7.88
C GLY A 111 -1.86 -8.35 -9.20
N ALA A 112 -1.08 -8.40 -10.30
CA ALA A 112 -1.52 -7.98 -11.63
C ALA A 112 -2.27 -9.08 -12.41
N VAL A 113 -2.23 -10.33 -11.93
CA VAL A 113 -2.79 -11.50 -12.64
C VAL A 113 -4.19 -11.82 -12.16
N ALA A 114 -4.37 -12.06 -10.85
CA ALA A 114 -5.64 -12.53 -10.30
C ALA A 114 -6.02 -11.91 -8.95
N GLY A 115 -5.14 -11.10 -8.36
CA GLY A 115 -5.43 -10.38 -7.12
C GLY A 115 -4.33 -10.53 -6.05
N PRO A 116 -4.60 -10.08 -4.81
CA PRO A 116 -3.63 -10.07 -3.73
C PRO A 116 -3.13 -11.47 -3.37
N VAL A 117 -1.85 -11.55 -2.99
CA VAL A 117 -1.13 -12.80 -2.74
C VAL A 117 -0.55 -12.79 -1.33
N ALA A 118 -0.67 -13.89 -0.59
CA ALA A 118 0.03 -14.11 0.68
C ALA A 118 0.73 -15.45 0.71
N PHE A 119 1.56 -15.62 1.73
CA PHE A 119 2.00 -16.92 2.16
C PHE A 119 0.82 -17.78 2.62
N GLY A 120 0.89 -19.08 2.32
CA GLY A 120 0.02 -20.08 2.91
C GLY A 120 0.48 -20.47 4.32
N CYS A 121 -0.42 -21.00 5.14
CA CYS A 121 -0.02 -21.53 6.44
C CYS A 121 0.85 -22.79 6.26
N ARG A 122 2.14 -22.70 6.60
CA ARG A 122 3.09 -23.82 6.50
C ARG A 122 2.60 -25.11 7.19
N LEU A 123 1.90 -24.99 8.33
CA LEU A 123 1.35 -26.15 9.03
C LEU A 123 0.19 -26.81 8.26
N CYS A 124 -0.69 -26.01 7.65
CA CYS A 124 -1.73 -26.54 6.75
C CYS A 124 -1.11 -27.18 5.50
N THR A 125 -0.09 -26.54 4.93
CA THR A 125 0.63 -27.09 3.77
C THR A 125 1.26 -28.42 4.12
N ALA A 126 2.04 -28.50 5.20
CA ALA A 126 2.66 -29.73 5.68
C ALA A 126 1.62 -30.84 5.89
N ARG A 127 0.50 -30.54 6.54
CA ARG A 127 -0.58 -31.50 6.76
C ARG A 127 -1.22 -32.01 5.46
N ARG A 128 -1.32 -31.17 4.42
CA ARG A 128 -1.95 -31.53 3.14
C ARG A 128 -1.00 -32.20 2.16
N THR A 129 0.29 -31.88 2.22
CA THR A 129 1.27 -32.26 1.20
C THR A 129 2.36 -33.20 1.72
N GLY A 130 2.40 -33.43 3.03
CA GLY A 130 3.45 -34.21 3.70
C GLY A 130 4.80 -33.51 3.77
N THR A 131 4.89 -32.24 3.34
CA THR A 131 6.14 -31.47 3.27
C THR A 131 5.95 -30.06 3.80
N ALA A 132 6.86 -29.60 4.67
CA ALA A 132 6.81 -28.26 5.27
C ALA A 132 7.31 -27.16 4.31
N GLY A 133 6.79 -27.16 3.08
CA GLY A 133 7.13 -26.17 2.06
C GLY A 133 6.43 -24.82 2.27
N ARG A 134 7.09 -23.75 1.83
CA ARG A 134 6.44 -22.45 1.61
C ARG A 134 5.42 -22.61 0.48
N ALA A 135 4.19 -22.21 0.75
CA ALA A 135 3.16 -22.05 -0.28
C ALA A 135 2.85 -20.57 -0.44
N VAL A 136 2.52 -20.15 -1.66
CA VAL A 136 2.08 -18.79 -1.96
C VAL A 136 0.73 -18.88 -2.65
N LEU A 137 -0.27 -18.19 -2.10
CA LEU A 137 -1.67 -18.32 -2.47
C LEU A 137 -2.28 -16.96 -2.79
N TYR A 138 -3.13 -16.91 -3.80
CA TYR A 138 -4.10 -15.85 -3.97
C TYR A 138 -5.07 -15.86 -2.79
N ALA A 139 -5.01 -14.81 -1.99
CA ALA A 139 -5.94 -14.63 -0.89
C ALA A 139 -6.20 -13.14 -0.72
N PRO A 140 -7.47 -12.72 -0.60
CA PRO A 140 -7.78 -11.35 -0.24
C PRO A 140 -7.54 -11.09 1.25
N ARG A 141 -7.46 -9.80 1.63
CA ARG A 141 -7.20 -9.37 3.03
C ARG A 141 -8.23 -9.90 4.02
N TRP A 142 -9.47 -10.10 3.59
CA TRP A 142 -10.54 -10.68 4.42
C TRP A 142 -10.46 -12.21 4.56
N ASN A 143 -9.47 -12.86 3.96
CA ASN A 143 -9.25 -14.30 4.06
C ASN A 143 -7.77 -14.61 4.34
N ARG A 144 -7.23 -14.00 5.40
CA ARG A 144 -5.83 -14.15 5.81
C ARG A 144 -5.66 -14.93 7.11
N VAL A 145 -6.74 -15.22 7.85
CA VAL A 145 -6.62 -15.89 9.15
C VAL A 145 -6.68 -17.41 8.96
N CYS A 146 -5.56 -18.08 9.25
CA CYS A 146 -5.56 -19.51 9.48
C CYS A 146 -6.12 -19.82 10.87
N VAL A 147 -7.45 -20.01 10.95
CA VAL A 147 -8.18 -20.26 12.21
C VAL A 147 -7.64 -21.47 12.96
N GLN A 148 -7.24 -22.53 12.25
CA GLN A 148 -6.76 -23.77 12.85
C GLN A 148 -5.43 -23.60 13.59
N HIS A 149 -4.57 -22.70 13.12
CA HIS A 149 -3.23 -22.51 13.69
C HIS A 149 -3.04 -21.14 14.35
N GLY A 150 -4.09 -20.31 14.39
CA GLY A 150 -4.04 -18.95 14.93
C GLY A 150 -2.99 -18.08 14.27
N ARG A 151 -2.96 -18.03 12.93
CA ARG A 151 -1.97 -17.26 12.17
C ARG A 151 -2.61 -16.29 11.21
N TRP A 152 -2.16 -15.04 11.21
CA TRP A 152 -2.43 -14.09 10.14
C TRP A 152 -1.39 -14.27 9.03
N LEU A 153 -1.82 -14.54 7.81
CA LEU A 153 -0.96 -14.76 6.66
C LEU A 153 -0.57 -13.43 6.01
N LEU A 154 0.74 -13.14 5.95
CA LEU A 154 1.25 -11.85 5.47
C LEU A 154 1.30 -11.79 3.94
N ASP A 155 1.17 -10.58 3.38
CA ASP A 155 1.29 -10.38 1.94
C ASP A 155 2.68 -10.83 1.45
N ALA A 156 2.69 -11.54 0.33
CA ALA A 156 3.91 -12.10 -0.27
C ALA A 156 4.65 -11.07 -1.16
N ASP A 157 4.07 -9.90 -1.37
CA ASP A 157 4.63 -8.83 -2.20
C ASP A 157 5.56 -7.89 -1.42
N ALA A 158 5.57 -8.00 -0.10
CA ALA A 158 6.39 -7.23 0.82
C ALA A 158 7.75 -7.89 1.05
N ASP A 159 8.82 -7.09 0.95
CA ASP A 159 10.19 -7.53 1.22
C ASP A 159 10.44 -7.59 2.73
N GLN A 160 9.91 -8.64 3.38
CA GLN A 160 10.03 -8.84 4.82
C GLN A 160 10.08 -10.33 5.19
N PRO A 161 10.78 -10.69 6.30
CA PRO A 161 11.12 -12.09 6.56
C PRO A 161 9.98 -12.94 7.14
N HIS A 162 8.91 -12.34 7.66
CA HIS A 162 7.84 -13.08 8.32
C HIS A 162 6.82 -13.59 7.30
N GLU A 163 6.44 -14.86 7.37
CA GLU A 163 5.35 -15.35 6.51
C GLU A 163 3.97 -15.20 7.16
N HIS A 164 3.96 -15.03 8.48
CA HIS A 164 2.76 -14.92 9.27
C HIS A 164 3.01 -14.16 10.57
N LEU A 165 1.92 -13.68 11.16
CA LEU A 165 1.87 -13.19 12.54
C LEU A 165 1.08 -14.18 13.40
N ASP A 166 1.49 -14.32 14.67
CA ASP A 166 0.74 -15.09 15.65
C ASP A 166 -0.45 -14.27 16.14
N VAL A 167 -1.65 -14.85 16.04
CA VAL A 167 -2.90 -14.25 16.52
C VAL A 167 -3.64 -15.18 17.48
N ARG A 168 -2.96 -16.16 18.06
CA ARG A 168 -3.56 -17.10 19.05
C ARG A 168 -4.06 -16.39 20.31
N SER A 169 -3.37 -15.34 20.72
CA SER A 169 -3.77 -14.46 21.84
C SER A 169 -4.82 -13.41 21.47
N LEU A 170 -5.29 -13.41 20.21
CA LEU A 170 -6.24 -12.44 19.65
C LEU A 170 -7.51 -13.15 19.16
N PRO A 171 -8.35 -13.69 20.06
CA PRO A 171 -9.58 -14.40 19.68
C PRO A 171 -10.54 -13.53 18.84
N GLU A 172 -10.52 -12.20 19.00
CA GLU A 172 -11.32 -11.27 18.23
C GLU A 172 -11.00 -11.27 16.73
N VAL A 173 -9.75 -11.56 16.33
CA VAL A 173 -9.32 -11.65 14.92
C VAL A 173 -9.94 -12.89 14.28
N VAL A 174 -9.95 -14.00 15.00
CA VAL A 174 -10.62 -15.25 14.56
C VAL A 174 -12.13 -15.06 14.52
N ALA A 175 -12.71 -14.39 15.51
CA ALA A 175 -14.14 -14.08 15.53
C ALA A 175 -14.53 -13.19 14.34
N ALA A 176 -13.72 -12.19 14.01
CA ALA A 176 -13.91 -11.32 12.85
C ALA A 176 -13.86 -12.11 11.53
N GLN A 177 -12.92 -13.05 11.39
CA GLN A 177 -12.82 -13.92 10.21
C GLN A 177 -14.10 -14.74 10.00
N ARG A 178 -14.68 -15.26 11.09
CA ARG A 178 -15.93 -16.03 11.04
C ARG A 178 -17.12 -15.13 10.70
N ARG A 179 -17.21 -13.95 11.29
CA ARG A 179 -18.27 -12.96 11.00
C ARG A 179 -18.26 -12.51 9.54
N TRP A 180 -17.07 -12.31 8.97
CA TRP A 180 -16.91 -11.89 7.58
C TRP A 180 -17.63 -12.84 6.60
N VAL A 181 -17.56 -14.16 6.81
CA VAL A 181 -18.20 -15.14 5.93
C VAL A 181 -19.72 -14.95 5.87
N GLY A 182 -20.35 -14.63 7.01
CA GLY A 182 -21.79 -14.32 7.07
C GLY A 182 -22.10 -12.95 6.46
N MET A 183 -21.24 -11.97 6.71
CA MET A 183 -21.38 -10.60 6.21
C MET A 183 -21.27 -10.52 4.68
N ALA A 184 -20.31 -11.24 4.08
CA ALA A 184 -20.18 -11.32 2.62
C ALA A 184 -21.46 -11.85 1.96
N ARG A 185 -22.13 -12.84 2.57
CA ARG A 185 -23.43 -13.33 2.09
C ARG A 185 -24.55 -12.31 2.27
N ARG A 186 -24.50 -11.47 3.30
CA ARG A 186 -25.46 -10.35 3.48
C ARG A 186 -25.23 -9.27 2.44
N ALA A 187 -23.97 -8.90 2.17
CA ALA A 187 -23.61 -7.91 1.15
C ALA A 187 -24.18 -8.30 -0.22
N VAL A 188 -23.94 -9.54 -0.66
CA VAL A 188 -24.49 -10.06 -1.93
C VAL A 188 -26.02 -9.98 -1.97
N ARG A 189 -26.71 -10.36 -0.89
CA ARG A 189 -28.17 -10.25 -0.80
C ARG A 189 -28.68 -8.81 -0.82
N ALA A 190 -27.89 -7.87 -0.33
CA ALA A 190 -28.17 -6.44 -0.39
C ALA A 190 -27.73 -5.78 -1.71
N GLY A 191 -27.29 -6.56 -2.71
CA GLY A 191 -26.82 -6.05 -4.00
C GLY A 191 -25.46 -5.35 -3.96
N ALA A 192 -24.68 -5.54 -2.88
CA ALA A 192 -23.33 -4.98 -2.73
C ALA A 192 -22.26 -6.06 -2.94
N GLU A 193 -21.16 -5.69 -3.60
CA GLU A 193 -19.99 -6.57 -3.74
C GLU A 193 -19.21 -6.62 -2.42
N PRO A 194 -19.01 -7.80 -1.81
CA PRO A 194 -18.27 -7.95 -0.54
C PRO A 194 -16.88 -7.30 -0.56
N GLU A 195 -16.19 -7.40 -1.71
CA GLU A 195 -14.88 -6.83 -1.97
C GLU A 195 -14.87 -5.31 -1.76
N ARG A 196 -15.90 -4.63 -2.29
CA ARG A 196 -16.03 -3.17 -2.26
C ARG A 196 -16.42 -2.68 -0.87
N VAL A 197 -17.30 -3.41 -0.20
CA VAL A 197 -17.64 -3.16 1.21
C VAL A 197 -16.40 -3.29 2.08
N PHE A 198 -15.60 -4.35 1.89
CA PHE A 198 -14.34 -4.51 2.62
C PHE A 198 -13.40 -3.35 2.35
N ALA A 199 -13.20 -3.00 1.08
CA ALA A 199 -12.24 -1.97 0.68
C ALA A 199 -12.58 -0.61 1.32
N LEU A 200 -13.86 -0.23 1.33
CA LEU A 200 -14.32 1.00 1.97
C LEU A 200 -14.11 0.96 3.48
N ALA A 201 -14.57 -0.10 4.17
CA ALA A 201 -14.40 -0.24 5.61
C ALA A 201 -12.93 -0.27 6.03
N TYR A 202 -12.10 -0.95 5.23
CA TYR A 202 -10.66 -0.97 5.42
C TYR A 202 -10.03 0.41 5.25
N ALA A 203 -10.47 1.21 4.28
CA ALA A 203 -10.00 2.57 4.09
C ALA A 203 -10.36 3.49 5.28
N VAL A 204 -11.57 3.36 5.82
CA VAL A 204 -12.00 4.08 7.03
C VAL A 204 -11.10 3.74 8.21
N VAL A 205 -10.92 2.45 8.49
CA VAL A 205 -10.14 2.01 9.66
C VAL A 205 -8.64 2.26 9.47
N ALA A 206 -8.10 2.13 8.26
CA ALA A 206 -6.71 2.47 7.98
C ALA A 206 -6.45 3.97 8.21
N ARG A 207 -7.40 4.85 7.90
CA ARG A 207 -7.27 6.29 8.20
C ARG A 207 -7.28 6.56 9.71
N TRP A 208 -8.11 5.86 10.46
CA TRP A 208 -8.09 5.90 11.93
C TRP A 208 -6.78 5.36 12.51
N TRP A 209 -6.24 4.29 11.93
CA TRP A 209 -4.96 3.69 12.34
C TRP A 209 -3.78 4.67 12.24
N GLU A 210 -3.73 5.50 11.20
CA GLU A 210 -2.67 6.50 11.07
C GLU A 210 -2.73 7.55 12.20
N GLN A 211 -3.93 7.89 12.67
CA GLN A 211 -4.17 8.86 13.75
C GLN A 211 -4.12 8.23 15.15
N ALA A 212 -4.26 6.91 15.26
CA ALA A 212 -4.47 6.21 16.53
C ALA A 212 -3.52 6.59 17.66
N TYR A 213 -2.26 6.87 17.34
CA TYR A 213 -1.24 7.20 18.34
C TYR A 213 -1.34 8.61 18.91
N THR A 214 -2.12 9.51 18.28
CA THR A 214 -2.42 10.83 18.86
C THR A 214 -3.64 10.79 19.76
N TRP A 215 -4.36 9.66 19.82
CA TRP A 215 -5.55 9.50 20.64
C TRP A 215 -5.20 8.90 22.00
N GLU A 216 -5.20 9.73 23.04
CA GLU A 216 -4.88 9.31 24.42
C GLU A 216 -5.75 8.15 24.94
N ARG A 217 -6.99 8.03 24.42
CA ARG A 217 -7.94 6.99 24.83
C ARG A 217 -7.77 5.65 24.09
N GLU A 218 -6.91 5.58 23.07
CA GLU A 218 -6.70 4.37 22.29
C GLU A 218 -5.72 3.41 22.99
N THR A 219 -6.25 2.32 23.54
CA THR A 219 -5.45 1.29 24.24
C THR A 219 -5.44 -0.05 23.54
N ILE A 220 -6.45 -0.33 22.70
CA ILE A 220 -6.70 -1.66 22.13
C ILE A 220 -5.69 -1.95 21.03
N TRP A 221 -5.55 -1.04 20.06
CA TRP A 221 -4.65 -1.24 18.93
C TRP A 221 -3.18 -1.32 19.33
N PRO A 222 -2.64 -0.45 20.20
CA PRO A 222 -1.30 -0.62 20.74
C PRO A 222 -1.11 -1.98 21.43
N GLN A 223 -2.03 -2.39 22.31
CA GLN A 223 -1.93 -3.67 23.01
C GLN A 223 -1.87 -4.86 22.05
N ARG A 224 -2.78 -4.92 21.06
CA ARG A 224 -2.76 -5.97 20.03
C ARG A 224 -1.48 -5.94 19.20
N LEU A 225 -0.95 -4.75 18.92
CA LEU A 225 0.30 -4.60 18.17
C LEU A 225 1.48 -5.24 18.91
N HIS A 226 1.61 -4.97 20.22
CA HIS A 226 2.61 -5.63 21.06
C HIS A 226 2.44 -7.15 21.06
N GLN A 227 1.20 -7.64 21.11
CA GLN A 227 0.92 -9.08 21.08
C GLN A 227 1.34 -9.75 19.76
N VAL A 228 1.02 -9.16 18.60
CA VAL A 228 1.45 -9.72 17.30
C VAL A 228 2.95 -9.58 17.06
N ALA A 229 3.61 -8.65 17.75
CA ALA A 229 5.06 -8.48 17.75
C ALA A 229 5.81 -9.48 18.65
N GLY A 230 5.12 -10.38 19.35
CA GLY A 230 5.73 -11.36 20.26
C GLY A 230 5.86 -10.88 21.70
N GLY A 231 5.13 -9.83 22.09
CA GLY A 231 5.07 -9.29 23.44
C GLY A 231 5.55 -7.84 23.54
N ASP A 232 6.51 -7.45 22.69
CA ASP A 232 7.00 -6.07 22.65
C ASP A 232 7.36 -5.62 21.23
N ALA A 233 6.68 -4.56 20.75
CA ALA A 233 6.97 -3.91 19.48
C ALA A 233 8.03 -2.79 19.61
N GLY A 234 8.38 -2.36 20.84
CA GLY A 234 9.11 -1.12 21.13
C GLY A 234 10.47 -0.98 20.45
N GLY A 235 11.17 -2.08 20.17
CA GLY A 235 12.44 -2.06 19.44
C GLY A 235 12.35 -1.70 17.95
N ASP A 236 11.16 -1.82 17.34
CA ASP A 236 10.94 -1.47 15.92
C ASP A 236 9.46 -1.10 15.67
N LEU A 237 8.95 -0.18 16.49
CA LEU A 237 7.53 0.15 16.55
C LEU A 237 6.98 0.60 15.18
N GLU A 238 7.72 1.42 14.44
CA GLU A 238 7.33 1.90 13.11
C GLU A 238 7.16 0.77 12.11
N ARG A 239 8.09 -0.19 12.09
CA ARG A 239 7.98 -1.38 11.24
C ARG A 239 6.79 -2.23 11.67
N TRP A 240 6.61 -2.45 12.96
CA TRP A 240 5.48 -3.22 13.47
C TRP A 240 4.16 -2.56 13.13
N ARG A 241 4.06 -1.23 13.17
CA ARG A 241 2.86 -0.52 12.76
C ARG A 241 2.48 -0.77 11.30
N ILE A 242 3.46 -1.04 10.44
CA ILE A 242 3.23 -1.39 9.04
C ILE A 242 2.87 -2.87 8.88
N VAL A 243 3.67 -3.77 9.46
CA VAL A 243 3.53 -5.23 9.29
C VAL A 243 2.29 -5.76 10.02
N GLY A 244 1.99 -5.22 11.20
CA GLY A 244 0.91 -5.66 12.07
C GLY A 244 -0.46 -5.06 11.75
N ARG A 245 -0.53 -3.93 11.02
CA ARG A 245 -1.75 -3.14 10.79
C ARG A 245 -2.94 -4.03 10.44
N ASP A 246 -2.80 -4.81 9.37
CA ASP A 246 -3.93 -5.53 8.81
C ASP A 246 -4.46 -6.59 9.78
N ALA A 247 -3.60 -7.23 10.58
CA ALA A 247 -4.03 -8.18 11.61
C ALA A 247 -4.69 -7.47 12.82
N VAL A 248 -4.11 -6.36 13.26
CA VAL A 248 -4.53 -5.62 14.46
C VAL A 248 -5.90 -4.94 14.26
N VAL A 249 -6.12 -4.37 13.08
CA VAL A 249 -7.32 -3.60 12.76
C VAL A 249 -8.46 -4.44 12.16
N PHE A 250 -8.20 -5.69 11.80
CA PHE A 250 -9.18 -6.56 11.14
C PHE A 250 -10.52 -6.66 11.89
N PRO A 251 -10.56 -6.78 13.23
CA PRO A 251 -11.83 -6.80 13.96
C PRO A 251 -12.68 -5.55 13.72
N GLU A 252 -12.05 -4.37 13.75
CA GLU A 252 -12.74 -3.10 13.51
C GLU A 252 -13.15 -2.95 12.04
N VAL A 253 -12.35 -3.43 11.09
CA VAL A 253 -12.72 -3.44 9.65
C VAL A 253 -14.00 -4.23 9.43
N VAL A 254 -14.11 -5.41 10.04
CA VAL A 254 -15.33 -6.23 9.93
C VAL A 254 -16.52 -5.57 10.63
N ALA A 255 -16.31 -4.92 11.77
CA ALA A 255 -17.38 -4.20 12.48
C ALA A 255 -17.88 -2.99 11.69
N VAL A 256 -16.98 -2.18 11.11
CA VAL A 256 -17.35 -1.06 10.23
C VAL A 256 -18.06 -1.57 8.97
N ALA A 257 -17.56 -2.63 8.34
CA ALA A 257 -18.21 -3.20 7.16
C ALA A 257 -19.65 -3.67 7.46
N ASP A 258 -19.87 -4.29 8.62
CA ASP A 258 -21.20 -4.70 9.07
C ASP A 258 -22.11 -3.49 9.34
N ALA A 259 -21.58 -2.46 10.01
CA ALA A 259 -22.27 -1.20 10.29
C ALA A 259 -22.72 -0.50 8.99
N LEU A 260 -21.82 -0.35 8.02
CA LEU A 260 -22.13 0.33 6.76
C LEU A 260 -23.13 -0.46 5.90
N LEU A 261 -23.24 -1.78 6.09
CA LEU A 261 -24.24 -2.60 5.42
C LEU A 261 -25.63 -2.56 6.08
N ASP A 262 -25.73 -2.11 7.33
CA ASP A 262 -26.99 -2.04 8.05
C ASP A 262 -27.87 -0.89 7.51
N PRO A 263 -29.07 -1.18 6.96
CA PRO A 263 -29.99 -0.13 6.52
C PRO A 263 -30.36 0.87 7.62
N GLY A 264 -30.36 0.43 8.89
CA GLY A 264 -30.58 1.31 10.04
C GLY A 264 -29.48 2.37 10.17
N MET A 265 -28.23 2.03 9.86
CA MET A 265 -27.13 3.00 9.86
C MET A 265 -27.27 4.03 8.74
N ALA A 266 -27.72 3.61 7.55
CA ALA A 266 -28.05 4.54 6.46
C ALA A 266 -29.22 5.48 6.83
N GLU A 267 -30.19 5.01 7.62
CA GLU A 267 -31.27 5.84 8.16
C GLU A 267 -30.74 6.91 9.13
N LEU A 268 -29.82 6.54 10.02
CA LEU A 268 -29.21 7.50 10.95
C LEU A 268 -28.47 8.62 10.20
N VAL A 269 -27.72 8.27 9.14
CA VAL A 269 -27.07 9.28 8.28
C VAL A 269 -28.09 10.22 7.65
N TRP A 270 -29.20 9.68 7.15
CA TRP A 270 -30.26 10.49 6.54
C TRP A 270 -30.86 11.48 7.54
N MET A 271 -31.17 11.02 8.75
CA MET A 271 -31.67 11.86 9.83
C MET A 271 -30.65 12.91 10.27
N ASP A 272 -29.37 12.54 10.40
CA ASP A 272 -28.29 13.47 10.73
C ASP A 272 -28.13 14.56 9.66
N SER A 273 -28.38 14.25 8.38
CA SER A 273 -28.34 15.22 7.28
C SER A 273 -29.46 16.27 7.26
N GLY A 274 -30.42 16.17 8.20
CA GLY A 274 -31.65 16.98 8.24
C GLY A 274 -32.73 16.48 7.29
N ALA A 275 -32.57 15.27 6.74
CA ALA A 275 -33.48 14.65 5.80
C ALA A 275 -33.84 15.60 4.63
N GLY A 276 -35.13 15.97 4.53
CA GLY A 276 -35.66 16.87 3.51
C GLY A 276 -35.29 18.34 3.68
N ARG A 277 -34.66 18.74 4.80
CA ARG A 277 -34.13 20.09 5.05
C ARG A 277 -32.61 20.00 5.26
N PRO A 278 -31.80 20.20 4.21
CA PRO A 278 -30.36 20.00 4.30
C PRO A 278 -29.71 20.82 5.41
N ARG A 279 -28.92 20.15 6.27
CA ARG A 279 -28.03 20.78 7.25
C ARG A 279 -26.64 20.16 7.19
N ALA A 280 -25.65 20.85 7.75
CA ALA A 280 -24.32 20.30 7.97
C ALA A 280 -24.41 19.07 8.90
N LEU A 281 -23.63 18.04 8.60
CA LEU A 281 -23.57 16.84 9.46
C LEU A 281 -22.97 17.23 10.82
N PRO A 282 -23.66 16.96 11.94
CA PRO A 282 -23.14 17.25 13.26
C PRO A 282 -21.93 16.37 13.58
N ALA A 283 -20.92 16.95 14.24
CA ALA A 283 -19.74 16.22 14.70
C ALA A 283 -20.11 15.11 15.72
N ASP A 284 -21.23 15.26 16.42
CA ASP A 284 -21.76 14.29 17.37
C ASP A 284 -23.05 13.61 16.86
N GLY A 285 -23.19 13.44 15.53
CA GLY A 285 -24.35 12.78 14.93
C GLY A 285 -24.67 11.40 15.51
N VAL A 286 -25.95 11.02 15.47
CA VAL A 286 -26.43 9.73 15.99
C VAL A 286 -25.73 8.57 15.29
N PHE A 287 -25.49 8.70 13.98
CA PHE A 287 -24.72 7.72 13.21
C PHE A 287 -23.32 7.52 13.77
N CYS A 288 -22.56 8.60 13.98
CA CYS A 288 -21.17 8.52 14.44
C CYS A 288 -21.08 7.95 15.86
N ARG A 289 -21.99 8.32 16.76
CA ARG A 289 -22.08 7.70 18.10
C ARG A 289 -22.35 6.19 18.01
N ARG A 290 -23.33 5.79 17.20
CA ARG A 290 -23.69 4.38 17.02
C ARG A 290 -22.56 3.57 16.40
N LEU A 291 -21.84 4.14 15.43
CA LEU A 291 -20.66 3.51 14.85
C LEU A 291 -19.57 3.30 15.90
N GLY A 292 -19.30 4.31 16.73
CA GLY A 292 -18.37 4.22 17.86
C GLY A 292 -18.73 3.10 18.85
N GLU A 293 -20.01 2.96 19.19
CA GLU A 293 -20.51 1.86 20.03
C GLU A 293 -20.27 0.49 19.38
N GLN A 294 -20.56 0.34 18.08
CA GLN A 294 -20.43 -0.94 17.35
C GLN A 294 -18.97 -1.41 17.24
N VAL A 295 -18.01 -0.49 17.16
CA VAL A 295 -16.58 -0.82 17.18
C VAL A 295 -16.01 -0.93 18.61
N GLY A 296 -16.85 -0.78 19.64
CA GLY A 296 -16.44 -0.86 21.05
C GLY A 296 -15.65 0.34 21.54
N ARG A 297 -15.71 1.48 20.84
CA ARG A 297 -15.01 2.73 21.17
C ARG A 297 -15.96 3.92 21.03
N PRO A 298 -16.87 4.16 22.00
CA PRO A 298 -17.83 5.26 21.92
C PRO A 298 -17.18 6.64 21.70
N TRP A 299 -15.97 6.83 22.21
CA TRP A 299 -15.18 8.06 22.03
C TRP A 299 -14.66 8.28 20.60
N LEU A 300 -14.62 7.23 19.76
CA LEU A 300 -14.14 7.31 18.38
C LEU A 300 -15.16 7.99 17.45
N GLY A 301 -16.45 7.88 17.76
CA GLY A 301 -17.53 8.44 16.94
C GLY A 301 -17.35 9.92 16.63
N PRO A 302 -17.21 10.80 17.65
CA PRO A 302 -16.97 12.23 17.43
C PRO A 302 -15.70 12.54 16.62
N LEU A 303 -14.63 11.77 16.82
CA LEU A 303 -13.37 11.95 16.08
C LEU A 303 -13.51 11.55 14.61
N ALA A 304 -14.27 10.47 14.33
CA ALA A 304 -14.57 10.04 12.96
C ALA A 304 -15.41 11.08 12.19
N ALA A 305 -16.20 11.90 12.89
CA ALA A 305 -17.02 12.95 12.28
C ALA A 305 -16.23 14.23 11.93
N ALA A 306 -15.12 14.50 12.62
CA ALA A 306 -14.22 15.62 12.35
C ALA A 306 -13.36 15.41 11.09
N ASP A 307 -13.43 14.21 10.49
CA ASP A 307 -12.67 13.83 9.31
C ASP A 307 -13.38 14.22 8.00
N HIS A 308 -13.42 15.52 7.72
CA HIS A 308 -14.24 16.12 6.63
C HIS A 308 -13.84 15.72 5.19
N GLY A 309 -12.76 14.97 5.00
CA GLY A 309 -12.31 14.46 3.70
C GLY A 309 -12.18 12.94 3.62
N GLY A 310 -12.65 12.21 4.63
CA GLY A 310 -12.44 10.78 4.73
C GLY A 310 -13.39 9.90 3.90
N PRO A 311 -13.06 8.62 3.71
CA PRO A 311 -13.93 7.64 3.05
C PRO A 311 -15.29 7.48 3.74
N LEU A 312 -15.38 7.69 5.06
CA LEU A 312 -16.64 7.60 5.81
C LEU A 312 -17.60 8.72 5.42
N ILE A 313 -17.12 9.98 5.39
CA ILE A 313 -17.91 11.14 4.97
C ILE A 313 -18.32 11.01 3.49
N ALA A 314 -17.44 10.47 2.63
CA ALA A 314 -17.78 10.20 1.24
C ALA A 314 -18.95 9.21 1.11
N TRP A 315 -18.92 8.12 1.88
CA TRP A 315 -20.02 7.14 1.94
C TRP A 315 -21.33 7.77 2.45
N MET A 316 -21.26 8.52 3.56
CA MET A 316 -22.42 9.24 4.11
C MET A 316 -23.03 10.20 3.07
N GLY A 317 -22.18 10.94 2.36
CA GLY A 317 -22.60 11.84 1.28
C GLY A 317 -23.30 11.11 0.13
N SER A 318 -22.80 9.94 -0.28
CA SER A 318 -23.44 9.12 -1.32
C SER A 318 -24.81 8.61 -0.87
N VAL A 319 -24.96 8.14 0.37
CA VAL A 319 -26.26 7.74 0.93
C VAL A 319 -27.28 8.89 0.90
N ILE A 320 -26.86 10.10 1.29
CA ILE A 320 -27.72 11.28 1.30
C ILE A 320 -28.13 11.68 -0.12
N ARG A 321 -27.19 11.69 -1.07
CA ARG A 321 -27.47 12.03 -2.49
C ARG A 321 -28.44 11.05 -3.12
N LEU A 322 -28.24 9.75 -2.92
CA LEU A 322 -29.12 8.70 -3.40
C LEU A 322 -30.56 8.90 -2.90
N ARG A 323 -30.72 9.16 -1.60
CA ARG A 323 -32.06 9.37 -1.00
C ARG A 323 -32.75 10.64 -1.46
N ARG A 324 -31.99 11.68 -1.83
CA ARG A 324 -32.56 12.95 -2.36
C ARG A 324 -32.98 12.87 -3.82
N GLY A 325 -32.66 11.78 -4.53
CA GLY A 325 -32.86 11.72 -5.99
C GLY A 325 -32.00 12.74 -6.76
N ALA A 326 -31.06 13.40 -6.08
CA ALA A 326 -30.14 14.40 -6.65
C ALA A 326 -28.93 13.73 -7.32
N GLY A 327 -29.12 12.53 -7.86
CA GLY A 327 -28.09 11.81 -8.58
C GLY A 327 -27.87 12.46 -9.94
N GLY A 328 -26.65 12.94 -10.21
CA GLY A 328 -26.22 13.23 -11.58
C GLY A 328 -26.35 11.99 -12.48
N PRO A 329 -26.10 12.12 -13.80
CA PRO A 329 -26.18 11.00 -14.74
C PRO A 329 -25.39 9.78 -14.23
N PRO A 330 -25.77 8.55 -14.64
CA PRO A 330 -25.15 7.32 -14.15
C PRO A 330 -23.61 7.40 -14.22
N GLY A 331 -22.95 7.34 -13.06
CA GLY A 331 -21.52 7.58 -12.94
C GLY A 331 -21.04 7.53 -11.49
N TYR A 332 -19.71 7.49 -11.33
CA TYR A 332 -18.93 7.20 -10.11
C TYR A 332 -19.34 7.95 -8.81
N ASP A 333 -20.14 9.01 -8.88
CA ASP A 333 -20.42 9.91 -7.75
C ASP A 333 -21.60 9.49 -6.86
N ASN A 334 -22.44 8.55 -7.29
CA ASN A 334 -23.64 8.13 -6.53
C ASN A 334 -23.53 6.74 -5.89
N ASP A 335 -22.47 5.99 -6.18
CA ASP A 335 -22.28 4.66 -5.60
C ASP A 335 -21.63 4.76 -4.21
N PRO A 336 -22.31 4.34 -3.12
CA PRO A 336 -21.77 4.41 -1.78
C PRO A 336 -20.55 3.52 -1.60
N TRP A 337 -20.39 2.47 -2.40
CA TRP A 337 -19.28 1.52 -2.30
C TRP A 337 -18.11 1.90 -3.20
N TRP A 338 -18.14 3.08 -3.83
CA TRP A 338 -17.03 3.57 -4.64
C TRP A 338 -15.93 4.14 -3.76
N LEU A 339 -14.74 3.55 -3.84
CA LEU A 339 -13.57 4.01 -3.10
C LEU A 339 -12.66 4.81 -4.02
N ARG A 340 -12.56 6.12 -3.74
CA ARG A 340 -11.65 7.02 -4.45
C ARG A 340 -10.19 6.62 -4.26
N ARG A 341 -9.36 6.89 -5.26
CA ARG A 341 -7.95 6.47 -5.27
C ARG A 341 -7.17 7.10 -4.12
N GLU A 342 -7.44 8.36 -3.80
CA GLU A 342 -6.84 9.10 -2.70
C GLU A 342 -7.16 8.52 -1.31
N HIS A 343 -8.25 7.75 -1.19
CA HIS A 343 -8.63 7.09 0.05
C HIS A 343 -8.09 5.66 0.17
N GLN A 344 -7.48 5.12 -0.89
CA GLN A 344 -6.94 3.76 -0.85
C GLN A 344 -5.73 3.71 0.08
N PRO A 345 -5.74 2.83 1.10
CA PRO A 345 -4.60 2.71 2.01
C PRO A 345 -3.34 2.26 1.28
N VAL A 346 -2.20 2.82 1.70
CA VAL A 346 -0.90 2.39 1.19
C VAL A 346 -0.66 0.93 1.56
N THR A 347 -0.13 0.14 0.62
CA THR A 347 0.16 -1.28 0.86
C THR A 347 1.31 -1.45 1.85
N MET A 348 1.34 -2.58 2.56
CA MET A 348 2.46 -2.94 3.45
C MET A 348 3.80 -2.86 2.71
N ALA A 349 3.89 -3.44 1.51
CA ALA A 349 5.09 -3.38 0.68
C ALA A 349 5.50 -1.94 0.31
N GLY A 350 4.52 -1.05 0.07
CA GLY A 350 4.76 0.37 -0.19
C GLY A 350 5.32 1.07 1.04
N GLN A 351 4.68 0.91 2.20
CA GLN A 351 5.11 1.52 3.46
C GLN A 351 6.48 1.01 3.91
N LEU A 352 6.77 -0.29 3.81
CA LEU A 352 8.10 -0.84 4.14
C LEU A 352 9.20 -0.32 3.20
N ARG A 353 8.87 -0.06 1.93
CA ARG A 353 9.82 0.53 0.98
C ARG A 353 10.14 1.98 1.35
N VAL A 354 9.13 2.75 1.74
CA VAL A 354 9.32 4.12 2.26
C VAL A 354 10.17 4.08 3.53
N LEU A 355 9.80 3.26 4.51
CA LEU A 355 10.57 3.11 5.76
C LEU A 355 12.02 2.67 5.49
N GLY A 356 12.23 1.73 4.56
CA GLY A 356 13.58 1.28 4.19
C GLY A 356 14.41 2.36 3.49
N LYS A 357 13.78 3.28 2.75
CA LYS A 357 14.45 4.46 2.19
C LYS A 357 14.80 5.45 3.29
N GLU A 358 13.84 5.81 4.13
CA GLU A 358 14.06 6.68 5.30
C GLU A 358 15.20 6.18 6.21
N LYS A 359 15.23 4.88 6.54
CA LYS A 359 16.31 4.27 7.34
C LYS A 359 17.69 4.32 6.66
N LYS A 360 17.76 4.33 5.32
CA LYS A 360 19.01 4.39 4.55
C LYS A 360 19.50 5.82 4.33
N ALA A 361 18.58 6.73 4.07
CA ALA A 361 18.81 8.15 3.87
C ALA A 361 17.57 8.90 4.35
N PRO A 362 17.62 9.53 5.52
CA PRO A 362 16.50 10.32 6.05
C PRO A 362 15.99 11.37 5.04
N GLY A 363 14.66 11.47 4.90
CA GLY A 363 13.97 12.30 3.92
C GLY A 363 13.94 11.74 2.49
N SER A 364 14.52 10.56 2.23
CA SER A 364 14.51 9.93 0.89
C SER A 364 13.29 9.06 0.60
N GLY A 365 12.46 8.79 1.61
CA GLY A 365 11.20 8.05 1.50
C GLY A 365 10.04 8.91 1.00
N THR A 366 10.16 10.24 1.07
CA THR A 366 9.18 11.19 0.55
C THR A 366 9.66 11.86 -0.75
N MET A 367 8.74 12.10 -1.68
CA MET A 367 9.08 12.76 -2.94
C MET A 367 9.07 14.28 -2.73
N TRP A 368 10.11 15.00 -3.18
CA TRP A 368 10.19 16.47 -3.12
C TRP A 368 8.89 17.18 -3.56
N ARG A 369 8.30 16.74 -4.67
CA ARG A 369 7.04 17.30 -5.19
C ARG A 369 5.82 17.04 -4.31
N ALA A 370 5.85 15.98 -3.49
CA ALA A 370 4.76 15.61 -2.61
C ALA A 370 4.80 16.38 -1.28
N VAL A 371 5.98 16.81 -0.83
CA VAL A 371 6.15 17.47 0.47
C VAL A 371 6.39 18.98 0.35
N VAL A 372 6.93 19.45 -0.78
CA VAL A 372 7.17 20.87 -1.03
C VAL A 372 6.02 21.46 -1.88
N PRO A 373 5.26 22.45 -1.34
CA PRO A 373 4.16 23.10 -2.05
C PRO A 373 4.59 23.64 -3.43
N ALA A 374 3.64 23.65 -4.38
CA ALA A 374 3.90 24.11 -5.74
C ALA A 374 4.45 25.54 -5.80
N GLU A 375 3.91 26.44 -4.96
CA GLU A 375 4.35 27.83 -4.84
C GLU A 375 5.80 27.94 -4.39
N GLN A 376 6.19 27.18 -3.37
CA GLN A 376 7.56 27.15 -2.88
C GLN A 376 8.52 26.59 -3.94
N ARG A 377 8.12 25.56 -4.69
CA ARG A 377 8.90 25.03 -5.82
C ARG A 377 9.05 26.04 -6.95
N MET A 378 8.00 26.81 -7.27
CA MET A 378 8.05 27.87 -8.28
C MET A 378 8.97 29.01 -7.84
N ARG A 379 8.90 29.43 -6.57
CA ARG A 379 9.80 30.47 -6.02
C ARG A 379 11.26 30.05 -6.07
N ILE A 380 11.58 28.82 -5.65
CA ILE A 380 12.95 28.27 -5.76
C ILE A 380 13.40 28.25 -7.23
N GLY A 381 12.56 27.76 -8.13
CA GLY A 381 12.86 27.74 -9.57
C GLY A 381 13.07 29.13 -10.18
N SER A 382 12.26 30.12 -9.77
CA SER A 382 12.39 31.51 -10.22
C SER A 382 13.70 32.13 -9.75
N LEU A 383 14.11 31.91 -8.50
CA LEU A 383 15.37 32.45 -7.98
C LEU A 383 16.58 31.88 -8.73
N ILE A 384 16.56 30.57 -9.03
CA ILE A 384 17.61 29.91 -9.82
C ILE A 384 17.61 30.46 -11.25
N GLY A 385 16.45 30.56 -11.89
CA GLY A 385 16.34 31.09 -13.25
C GLY A 385 16.78 32.56 -13.37
N SER A 386 16.43 33.41 -12.41
CA SER A 386 16.89 34.80 -12.37
C SER A 386 18.39 34.92 -12.12
N ALA A 387 18.98 34.04 -11.30
CA ALA A 387 20.43 34.01 -11.10
C ALA A 387 21.15 33.58 -12.38
N GLU A 388 20.64 32.55 -13.08
CA GLU A 388 21.16 32.09 -14.37
C GLU A 388 21.11 33.20 -15.42
N GLU A 389 19.99 33.90 -15.55
CA GLU A 389 19.82 35.01 -16.48
C GLU A 389 20.80 36.17 -16.19
N GLN A 390 20.97 36.55 -14.92
CA GLN A 390 21.95 37.57 -14.53
C GLN A 390 23.38 37.15 -14.90
N LEU A 391 23.77 35.90 -14.63
CA LEU A 391 25.10 35.40 -14.98
C LEU A 391 25.32 35.36 -16.50
N LEU A 392 24.30 35.01 -17.29
CA LEU A 392 24.34 35.04 -18.75
C LEU A 392 24.52 36.47 -19.28
N GLN A 393 23.82 37.46 -18.69
CA GLN A 393 23.98 38.87 -19.06
C GLN A 393 25.40 39.38 -18.80
N LEU A 394 26.04 38.94 -17.71
CA LEU A 394 27.42 39.33 -17.37
C LEU A 394 28.46 38.76 -18.32
N ARG A 395 28.20 37.60 -18.93
CA ARG A 395 29.09 36.98 -19.92
C ARG A 395 29.27 37.86 -21.18
N GLY A 396 28.29 38.71 -21.48
CA GLY A 396 28.30 39.63 -22.63
C GLY A 396 28.97 40.99 -22.37
N VAL A 397 29.37 41.30 -21.13
CA VAL A 397 29.97 42.59 -20.77
C VAL A 397 31.46 42.58 -21.11
N GLN A 398 31.81 42.93 -22.36
CA GLN A 398 33.21 42.96 -22.83
C GLN A 398 33.67 44.30 -23.43
N SER A 399 32.87 45.36 -23.33
CA SER A 399 33.20 46.66 -23.92
C SER A 399 32.84 47.81 -22.98
N GLY A 400 33.80 48.71 -22.74
CA GLY A 400 33.68 49.87 -21.86
C GLY A 400 34.99 50.20 -21.17
N SER A 401 35.02 51.24 -20.32
CA SER A 401 36.19 51.50 -19.49
C SER A 401 36.34 50.42 -18.39
N THR A 402 37.57 50.17 -17.94
CA THR A 402 37.84 49.18 -16.88
C THR A 402 37.02 49.43 -15.62
N ALA A 403 36.83 50.69 -15.23
CA ALA A 403 36.04 51.05 -14.05
C ALA A 403 34.55 50.72 -14.22
N GLU A 404 33.98 50.96 -15.40
CA GLU A 404 32.58 50.65 -15.70
C GLU A 404 32.34 49.14 -15.78
N VAL A 405 33.22 48.42 -16.48
CA VAL A 405 33.15 46.96 -16.60
C VAL A 405 33.33 46.30 -15.23
N ALA A 406 34.32 46.74 -14.42
CA ALA A 406 34.52 46.22 -13.07
C ALA A 406 33.32 46.49 -12.17
N ARG A 407 32.74 47.70 -12.22
CA ARG A 407 31.54 48.04 -11.44
C ARG A 407 30.35 47.16 -11.83
N LEU A 408 30.09 46.99 -13.12
CA LEU A 408 28.99 46.17 -13.62
C LEU A 408 29.17 44.69 -13.25
N LEU A 409 30.38 44.16 -13.40
CA LEU A 409 30.70 42.78 -13.02
C LEU A 409 30.54 42.56 -11.52
N LEU A 410 31.11 43.42 -10.68
CA LEU A 410 31.02 43.27 -9.22
C LEU A 410 29.57 43.38 -8.71
N GLN A 411 28.79 44.34 -9.23
CA GLN A 411 27.39 44.48 -8.85
C GLN A 411 26.52 43.32 -9.35
N GLY A 412 26.74 42.85 -10.58
CA GLY A 412 26.00 41.73 -11.15
C GLY A 412 26.33 40.40 -10.45
N LEU A 413 27.60 40.15 -10.16
CA LEU A 413 28.03 38.99 -9.38
C LEU A 413 27.47 39.05 -7.96
N GLY A 414 27.47 40.22 -7.31
CA GLY A 414 26.86 40.42 -6.00
C GLY A 414 25.36 40.12 -5.98
N ARG A 415 24.60 40.61 -6.98
CA ARG A 415 23.17 40.30 -7.14
C ARG A 415 22.92 38.81 -7.39
N SER A 416 23.71 38.19 -8.27
CA SER A 416 23.60 36.76 -8.57
C SER A 416 23.90 35.90 -7.34
N ALA A 417 24.92 36.26 -6.57
CA ALA A 417 25.26 35.61 -5.30
C ALA A 417 24.10 35.69 -4.30
N GLY A 418 23.44 36.84 -4.17
CA GLY A 418 22.26 37.00 -3.31
C GLY A 418 21.06 36.13 -3.76
N LEU A 419 20.82 36.00 -5.06
CA LEU A 419 19.76 35.13 -5.60
C LEU A 419 20.05 33.64 -5.37
N VAL A 420 21.30 33.20 -5.59
CA VAL A 420 21.76 31.85 -5.26
C VAL A 420 21.65 31.60 -3.75
N GLU A 421 22.01 32.59 -2.94
CA GLU A 421 21.89 32.51 -1.48
C GLU A 421 20.43 32.30 -1.03
N ALA A 422 19.52 33.10 -1.58
CA ALA A 422 18.09 33.01 -1.32
C ALA A 422 17.49 31.67 -1.79
N ALA A 423 17.96 31.13 -2.92
CA ALA A 423 17.49 29.86 -3.47
C ALA A 423 17.92 28.67 -2.59
N TRP A 424 19.19 28.62 -2.17
CA TRP A 424 19.66 27.50 -1.35
C TRP A 424 19.04 27.55 0.06
N LYS A 425 18.89 28.73 0.68
CA LYS A 425 18.21 28.85 1.99
C LYS A 425 16.80 28.30 1.94
N ARG A 426 16.00 28.68 0.93
CA ARG A 426 14.63 28.17 0.75
C ARG A 426 14.58 26.68 0.45
N THR A 427 15.60 26.15 -0.24
CA THR A 427 15.75 24.72 -0.49
C THR A 427 16.07 23.97 0.81
N ALA A 428 16.95 24.52 1.65
CA ALA A 428 17.28 23.96 2.96
C ALA A 428 16.07 23.94 3.91
N VAL A 429 15.29 25.02 3.98
CA VAL A 429 14.03 25.05 4.74
C VAL A 429 13.05 23.99 4.23
N ALA A 430 12.85 23.91 2.92
CA ALA A 430 11.96 22.92 2.32
C ALA A 430 12.39 21.48 2.58
N ALA A 431 13.71 21.20 2.59
CA ALA A 431 14.26 19.89 2.91
C ALA A 431 14.03 19.53 4.40
N VAL A 432 14.30 20.46 5.32
CA VAL A 432 14.07 20.25 6.76
C VAL A 432 12.58 20.03 7.05
N ASN A 433 11.71 20.88 6.49
CA ASN A 433 10.25 20.71 6.59
C ASN A 433 9.77 19.41 5.91
N GLY A 434 10.54 18.93 4.94
CA GLY A 434 10.33 17.67 4.24
C GLY A 434 10.74 16.42 5.03
N GLY A 435 11.26 16.58 6.24
CA GLY A 435 11.70 15.49 7.10
C GLY A 435 13.18 15.13 6.97
N VAL A 436 13.97 15.88 6.19
CA VAL A 436 15.43 15.70 6.17
C VAL A 436 16.03 16.27 7.47
N PRO A 437 16.86 15.52 8.21
CA PRO A 437 17.54 16.02 9.41
C PRO A 437 18.38 17.25 9.11
N LEU A 438 18.36 18.24 10.02
CA LEU A 438 19.10 19.49 9.87
C LEU A 438 20.61 19.24 9.71
N GLU A 439 21.14 18.21 10.38
CA GLU A 439 22.54 17.81 10.34
C GLU A 439 22.96 17.31 8.96
N GLU A 440 22.03 16.66 8.25
CA GLU A 440 22.24 16.17 6.89
C GLU A 440 22.19 17.31 5.88
N VAL A 441 21.24 18.24 6.03
CA VAL A 441 21.17 19.46 5.21
C VAL A 441 22.41 20.35 5.43
N ALA A 442 22.88 20.48 6.67
CA ALA A 442 24.08 21.24 7.01
C ALA A 442 25.32 20.66 6.32
N ARG A 443 25.46 19.33 6.31
CA ARG A 443 26.53 18.62 5.61
C ARG A 443 26.48 18.84 4.09
N TRP A 444 25.31 18.88 3.47
CA TRP A 444 25.19 19.19 2.03
C TRP A 444 25.54 20.64 1.70
N ALA A 445 25.25 21.56 2.61
CA ALA A 445 25.54 22.98 2.47
C ALA A 445 26.98 23.35 2.88
N ASP A 446 27.79 22.38 3.32
CA ASP A 446 29.13 22.60 3.89
C ASP A 446 29.14 23.60 5.07
N LEU A 447 28.12 23.51 5.92
CA LEU A 447 27.91 24.36 7.10
C LEU A 447 27.84 23.54 8.37
N SER A 448 28.14 24.17 9.51
CA SER A 448 27.82 23.58 10.81
C SER A 448 26.31 23.58 11.05
N PRO A 449 25.72 22.58 11.74
CA PRO A 449 24.29 22.56 12.04
C PRO A 449 23.82 23.79 12.83
N GLY A 450 24.67 24.33 13.71
CA GLY A 450 24.38 25.55 14.47
C GLY A 450 24.36 26.80 13.59
N THR A 451 25.29 26.91 12.64
CA THR A 451 25.33 27.99 11.64
C THR A 451 24.09 27.92 10.74
N LEU A 452 23.76 26.74 10.22
CA LEU A 452 22.57 26.56 9.39
C LEU A 452 21.31 26.94 10.16
N ARG A 453 21.15 26.49 11.41
CA ARG A 453 20.00 26.84 12.26
C ARG A 453 19.83 28.34 12.40
N SER A 454 20.91 29.05 12.75
CA SER A 454 20.91 30.51 12.91
C SER A 454 20.50 31.24 11.62
N MET A 455 21.03 30.80 10.47
CA MET A 455 20.72 31.38 9.17
C MET A 455 19.27 31.13 8.73
N LEU A 456 18.70 29.96 9.06
CA LEU A 456 17.31 29.65 8.75
C LEU A 456 16.33 30.41 9.66
N THR A 457 16.70 30.69 10.91
CA THR A 457 15.88 31.49 11.83
C THR A 457 15.96 32.99 11.55
N ALA A 458 17.11 33.50 11.10
CA ALA A 458 17.29 34.92 10.80
C ALA A 458 16.51 35.38 9.56
N GLY A 459 16.30 34.50 8.57
CA GLY A 459 15.52 34.81 7.37
C GLY A 459 14.00 34.87 7.56
N GLY A 460 13.48 34.42 8.71
CA GLY A 460 12.04 34.47 9.02
C GLY A 460 11.53 35.85 9.46
N GLN A 461 12.41 36.79 9.79
CA GLN A 461 12.04 38.16 10.18
C GLN A 461 11.95 39.13 8.99
N GLU A 462 12.38 38.74 7.79
CA GLU A 462 12.35 39.60 6.60
C GLU A 462 11.14 39.34 5.67
N GLU A 463 10.31 38.31 5.91
CA GLU A 463 9.15 37.96 5.05
C GLU A 463 7.77 38.41 5.60
N ASP A 464 7.68 39.02 6.79
CA ASP A 464 6.44 39.59 7.36
C ASP A 464 6.35 41.13 7.23
N GLY A 465 7.07 41.71 6.26
CA GLY A 465 7.06 43.15 5.92
C GLY A 465 6.34 43.47 4.62
#